data_AF-A0A0R2SXM6-F1
#
_entry.id   AF-A0A0R2SXM6-F1
#
_cell.length_a   1.000
_cell.length_b   1.000
_cell.length_c   1.000
_cell.angle_alpha   90.00
_cell.angle_beta   90.00
_cell.angle_gamma   90.00
#
_symmetry.space_group_name_H-M   'P 1'
#
loop_
_entity.id
_entity.type
_entity.pdbx_description
1 polymer ?
#
loop_
_entity_poly.entity_id
_entity_poly.type
_entity_poly.pdbx_seq_one_letter_code
_entity_poly.pdbx_strand_id
1 'polypeptide(L)'
;MATYNKRGYKGKNVEESQQLQNENSTTAEVFSSLDEGASKTEAWVAANQTYILGVIGAVALAVLGYLGYVQFVQKPQEATAANELFYPQQYFDQAINATQAKDSLFQLALDGAEGKYGLLDITKEYAGTKAANLAHYAAGISLLNLQKYPEAIAELEQFSSDDAVLGALAQGAIGDAFMQLEQTSEALSYYQSALGHSNNEFTTPKFLHKAAVAAVALGQKEKAASYIAQIKTDFPNALEAAGADALLGLMNGDK
;
A
#
# COMPACT_ATOMS: atom_id res chain seq x y z
N MET A 1 -96.85 48.29 -7.43
CA MET A 1 -95.56 48.27 -8.14
C MET A 1 -94.45 48.06 -7.12
N ALA A 2 -93.76 46.91 -7.17
CA ALA A 2 -92.48 46.68 -6.48
C ALA A 2 -91.74 45.56 -7.22
N THR A 3 -90.52 45.87 -7.67
CA THR A 3 -89.58 45.06 -8.44
C THR A 3 -88.44 44.57 -7.55
N TYR A 4 -88.06 43.29 -7.57
CA TYR A 4 -86.71 42.75 -7.23
C TYR A 4 -86.75 41.21 -7.26
N ASN A 5 -85.76 40.40 -7.63
CA ASN A 5 -84.63 40.46 -8.55
C ASN A 5 -84.19 38.99 -8.73
N LYS A 6 -83.82 38.57 -9.96
CA LYS A 6 -83.28 37.23 -10.24
C LYS A 6 -81.95 37.06 -9.50
N ARG A 7 -81.78 36.01 -8.66
CA ARG A 7 -80.44 35.56 -8.23
C ARG A 7 -79.98 34.43 -9.13
N GLY A 8 -78.92 34.71 -9.88
CA GLY A 8 -78.26 33.80 -10.80
C GLY A 8 -77.62 32.63 -10.07
N TYR A 9 -77.73 31.45 -10.69
CA TYR A 9 -76.95 30.27 -10.36
C TYR A 9 -75.50 30.58 -10.74
N LYS A 10 -74.62 30.74 -9.75
CA LYS A 10 -73.19 31.00 -9.96
C LYS A 10 -72.57 29.73 -10.57
N GLY A 11 -72.18 29.80 -11.84
CA GLY A 11 -71.50 28.70 -12.52
C GLY A 11 -70.22 28.30 -11.79
N LYS A 12 -69.96 26.98 -11.70
CA LYS A 12 -68.67 26.47 -11.24
C LYS A 12 -67.55 27.10 -12.08
N ASN A 13 -66.56 27.69 -11.42
CA ASN A 13 -65.35 28.23 -12.05
C ASN A 13 -64.67 27.14 -12.87
N VAL A 14 -64.59 27.36 -14.19
CA VAL A 14 -63.96 26.43 -15.13
C VAL A 14 -62.44 26.35 -14.89
N GLU A 15 -61.81 27.43 -14.43
CA GLU A 15 -60.37 27.50 -14.13
C GLU A 15 -59.96 26.71 -12.87
N GLU A 16 -60.72 26.82 -11.76
CA GLU A 16 -60.50 25.99 -10.54
C GLU A 16 -60.70 24.50 -10.84
N SER A 17 -61.67 24.17 -11.71
CA SER A 17 -61.95 22.79 -12.11
C SER A 17 -60.82 22.20 -12.98
N GLN A 18 -60.21 23.03 -13.84
CA GLN A 18 -59.08 22.65 -14.69
C GLN A 18 -57.76 22.59 -13.91
N GLN A 19 -57.51 23.50 -12.96
CA GLN A 19 -56.34 23.44 -12.08
C GLN A 19 -56.38 22.22 -11.16
N LEU A 20 -57.53 21.92 -10.55
CA LEU A 20 -57.69 20.70 -9.74
C LEU A 20 -57.59 19.42 -10.59
N GLN A 21 -58.06 19.43 -11.84
CA GLN A 21 -57.86 18.30 -12.76
C GLN A 21 -56.40 18.15 -13.19
N ASN A 22 -55.70 19.25 -13.46
CA ASN A 22 -54.28 19.23 -13.84
C ASN A 22 -53.35 18.89 -12.67
N GLU A 23 -53.62 19.36 -11.44
CA GLU A 23 -52.86 18.97 -10.24
C GLU A 23 -53.11 17.50 -9.88
N ASN A 24 -54.36 17.03 -9.99
CA ASN A 24 -54.67 15.60 -9.85
C ASN A 24 -54.06 14.77 -10.99
N SER A 25 -53.94 15.33 -12.20
CA SER A 25 -53.34 14.68 -13.37
C SER A 25 -51.83 14.57 -13.23
N THR A 26 -51.12 15.65 -12.88
CA THR A 26 -49.66 15.63 -12.67
C THR A 26 -49.29 14.74 -11.48
N THR A 27 -50.09 14.78 -10.41
CA THR A 27 -49.89 13.90 -9.26
C THR A 27 -50.17 12.44 -9.65
N ALA A 28 -51.27 12.15 -10.36
CA ALA A 28 -51.56 10.81 -10.86
C ALA A 28 -50.53 10.32 -11.87
N GLU A 29 -49.97 11.19 -12.71
CA GLU A 29 -48.92 10.86 -13.67
C GLU A 29 -47.61 10.50 -12.97
N VAL A 30 -47.23 11.25 -11.93
CA VAL A 30 -46.08 10.91 -11.07
C VAL A 30 -46.33 9.57 -10.36
N PHE A 31 -47.49 9.36 -9.72
CA PHE A 31 -47.81 8.07 -9.09
C PHE A 31 -47.86 6.92 -10.11
N SER A 32 -48.42 7.13 -11.31
CA SER A 32 -48.43 6.11 -12.36
C SER A 32 -47.04 5.83 -12.90
N SER A 33 -46.17 6.84 -12.99
CA SER A 33 -44.79 6.64 -13.46
C SER A 33 -43.94 5.91 -12.42
N LEU A 34 -44.20 6.13 -11.13
CA LEU A 34 -43.57 5.40 -10.02
C LEU A 34 -44.07 3.95 -9.96
N ASP A 35 -45.38 3.73 -10.13
CA ASP A 35 -46.01 2.40 -10.15
C ASP A 35 -45.61 1.59 -11.40
N GLU A 36 -45.53 2.26 -12.56
CA GLU A 36 -45.06 1.67 -13.81
C GLU A 36 -43.55 1.37 -13.77
N GLY A 37 -42.75 2.23 -13.13
CA GLY A 37 -41.31 1.99 -12.91
C GLY A 37 -41.06 0.84 -11.93
N ALA A 38 -41.83 0.78 -10.84
CA ALA A 38 -41.78 -0.30 -9.86
C ALA A 38 -42.20 -1.63 -10.49
N SER A 39 -43.34 -1.67 -11.18
CA SER A 39 -43.84 -2.88 -11.86
C SER A 39 -42.92 -3.38 -12.98
N LYS A 40 -42.25 -2.48 -13.72
CA LYS A 40 -41.22 -2.88 -14.71
C LYS A 40 -39.99 -3.51 -14.06
N THR A 41 -39.56 -2.99 -12.91
CA THR A 41 -38.43 -3.54 -12.16
C THR A 41 -38.80 -4.89 -11.54
N GLU A 42 -39.99 -5.02 -10.97
CA GLU A 42 -40.51 -6.28 -10.41
C GLU A 42 -40.70 -7.35 -11.49
N ALA A 43 -41.30 -7.01 -12.64
CA ALA A 43 -41.46 -7.93 -13.75
C ALA A 43 -40.12 -8.40 -14.34
N TRP A 44 -39.14 -7.50 -14.42
CA TRP A 44 -37.79 -7.85 -14.87
C TRP A 44 -37.05 -8.75 -13.88
N VAL A 45 -37.12 -8.45 -12.58
CA VAL A 45 -36.53 -9.30 -11.54
C VAL A 45 -37.21 -10.67 -11.53
N ALA A 46 -38.54 -10.73 -11.62
CA ALA A 46 -39.29 -11.98 -11.70
C ALA A 46 -38.90 -12.80 -12.94
N ALA A 47 -38.72 -12.15 -14.10
CA ALA A 47 -38.30 -12.80 -15.33
C ALA A 47 -36.86 -13.35 -15.27
N ASN A 48 -35.97 -12.73 -14.48
CA ASN A 48 -34.56 -13.10 -14.36
C ASN A 48 -34.21 -13.74 -13.01
N GLN A 49 -35.20 -14.09 -12.18
CA GLN A 49 -35.01 -14.50 -10.78
C GLN A 49 -34.07 -15.70 -10.64
N THR A 50 -34.15 -16.68 -11.53
CA THR A 50 -33.29 -17.86 -11.52
C THR A 50 -31.82 -17.52 -11.80
N TYR A 51 -31.56 -16.59 -12.72
CA TYR A 51 -30.22 -16.10 -13.02
C TYR A 51 -29.67 -15.28 -11.85
N ILE A 52 -30.47 -14.36 -11.30
CA ILE A 52 -30.09 -13.54 -10.15
C ILE A 52 -29.76 -14.42 -8.94
N LEU A 53 -30.62 -15.37 -8.59
CA LEU A 53 -30.38 -16.32 -7.50
C LEU A 53 -29.17 -17.22 -7.78
N GLY A 54 -28.95 -17.63 -9.02
CA GLY A 54 -27.78 -18.38 -9.44
C GLY A 54 -26.48 -17.59 -9.24
N VAL A 55 -26.44 -16.33 -9.66
CA VAL A 55 -25.29 -15.43 -9.47
C VAL A 55 -25.04 -15.15 -7.99
N ILE A 56 -26.09 -14.82 -7.22
CA ILE A 56 -25.98 -14.60 -5.77
C ILE A 56 -25.46 -15.87 -5.08
N GLY A 57 -25.99 -17.04 -5.43
CA GLY A 57 -25.54 -18.33 -4.90
C GLY A 57 -24.07 -18.61 -5.23
N ALA A 58 -23.64 -18.34 -6.46
CA ALA A 58 -22.25 -18.48 -6.87
C ALA A 58 -21.31 -17.54 -6.10
N VAL A 59 -21.70 -16.27 -5.95
CA VAL A 59 -20.93 -15.29 -5.15
C VAL A 59 -20.89 -15.71 -3.68
N ALA A 60 -22.01 -16.15 -3.11
CA ALA A 60 -22.05 -16.63 -1.73
C ALA A 60 -21.13 -17.84 -1.52
N LEU A 61 -21.14 -18.82 -2.44
CA LEU A 61 -20.23 -19.96 -2.40
C LEU A 61 -18.76 -19.55 -2.52
N ALA A 62 -18.43 -18.60 -3.40
CA ALA A 62 -17.08 -18.08 -3.54
C ALA A 62 -16.61 -17.38 -2.25
N VAL A 63 -17.46 -16.54 -1.64
CA VAL A 63 -17.15 -15.86 -0.37
C VAL A 63 -16.98 -16.88 0.77
N LEU A 64 -17.88 -17.85 0.89
CA LEU A 64 -17.77 -18.89 1.92
C LEU A 64 -16.52 -19.76 1.73
N GLY A 65 -16.19 -20.11 0.48
CA GLY A 65 -14.95 -20.83 0.15
C GLY A 65 -13.71 -20.04 0.55
N TYR A 66 -13.66 -18.75 0.23
CA TYR A 66 -12.59 -17.84 0.64
C TYR A 66 -12.48 -17.72 2.16
N LEU A 67 -13.59 -17.48 2.86
CA LEU A 67 -13.60 -17.40 4.32
C LEU A 67 -13.17 -18.72 4.98
N GLY A 68 -13.57 -19.85 4.42
CA GLY A 68 -13.13 -21.18 4.84
C GLY A 68 -11.61 -21.34 4.71
N TYR A 69 -11.04 -20.98 3.56
CA TYR A 69 -9.60 -21.00 3.34
C TYR A 69 -8.85 -20.11 4.33
N VAL A 70 -9.29 -18.86 4.50
CA VAL A 70 -8.67 -17.90 5.43
C VAL A 70 -8.71 -18.44 6.86
N GLN A 71 -9.84 -18.99 7.30
CA GLN A 71 -10.04 -19.41 8.69
C GLN A 71 -9.33 -20.72 9.02
N PHE A 72 -9.31 -21.69 8.11
CA PHE A 72 -8.84 -23.06 8.40
C PHE A 72 -7.48 -23.41 7.79
N VAL A 73 -6.97 -22.61 6.85
CA VAL A 73 -5.65 -22.84 6.23
C VAL A 73 -4.71 -21.67 6.55
N GLN A 74 -5.09 -20.45 6.13
CA GLN A 74 -4.19 -19.30 6.25
C GLN A 74 -3.93 -18.92 7.71
N LYS A 75 -4.97 -18.74 8.54
CA LYS A 75 -4.80 -18.34 9.95
C LYS A 75 -3.94 -19.31 10.78
N PRO A 76 -4.15 -20.64 10.72
CA PRO A 76 -3.27 -21.58 11.41
C PRO A 76 -1.83 -21.52 10.90
N GLN A 77 -1.63 -21.43 9.58
CA GLN A 77 -0.30 -21.34 8.99
C GLN A 77 0.42 -20.05 9.42
N GLU A 78 -0.26 -18.91 9.44
CA GLU A 78 0.25 -17.63 9.95
C GLU A 78 0.67 -17.72 11.42
N ALA A 79 -0.15 -18.37 12.26
CA ALA A 79 0.17 -18.53 13.68
C ALA A 79 1.43 -19.41 13.90
N THR A 80 1.54 -20.51 13.18
CA THR A 80 2.74 -21.37 13.22
C THR A 80 3.96 -20.63 12.70
N ALA A 81 3.84 -19.96 11.55
CA ALA A 81 4.93 -19.20 10.94
C ALA A 81 5.43 -18.09 11.88
N ALA A 82 4.54 -17.38 12.57
CA ALA A 82 4.91 -16.36 13.54
C ALA A 82 5.65 -16.94 14.76
N ASN A 83 5.25 -18.12 15.24
CA ASN A 83 5.94 -18.80 16.34
C ASN A 83 7.33 -19.27 15.93
N GLU A 84 7.48 -19.78 14.71
CA GLU A 84 8.78 -20.23 14.22
C GLU A 84 9.71 -19.05 13.89
N LEU A 85 9.18 -17.94 13.35
CA LEU A 85 9.93 -16.71 13.09
C LEU A 85 10.52 -16.08 14.35
N PHE A 86 9.89 -16.29 15.50
CA PHE A 86 10.32 -15.68 16.77
C PHE A 86 11.80 -15.92 17.07
N TYR A 87 12.29 -17.16 16.88
CA TYR A 87 13.67 -17.53 17.19
C TYR A 87 14.72 -16.86 16.28
N PRO A 88 14.64 -16.98 14.93
CA PRO A 88 15.60 -16.31 14.06
C PRO A 88 15.50 -14.78 14.14
N GLN A 89 14.30 -14.23 14.42
CA GLN A 89 14.14 -12.79 14.67
C GLN A 89 14.94 -12.32 15.89
N GLN A 90 15.01 -13.11 16.96
CA GLN A 90 15.82 -12.75 18.13
C GLN A 90 17.31 -12.66 17.80
N TYR A 91 17.85 -13.56 16.97
CA TYR A 91 19.24 -13.48 16.53
C TYR A 91 19.47 -12.27 15.62
N PHE A 92 18.53 -11.98 14.72
CA PHE A 92 18.57 -10.78 13.89
C PHE A 92 18.61 -9.51 14.74
N ASP A 93 17.69 -9.38 15.71
CA ASP A 93 17.62 -8.22 16.59
C ASP A 93 18.91 -8.07 17.41
N GLN A 94 19.48 -9.17 17.89
CA GLN A 94 20.79 -9.17 18.54
C GLN A 94 21.89 -8.71 17.59
N ALA A 95 21.92 -9.19 16.35
CA ALA A 95 22.93 -8.83 15.36
C ALA A 95 22.94 -7.33 15.04
N ILE A 96 21.75 -6.73 14.88
CA ILE A 96 21.59 -5.30 14.59
C ILE A 96 22.14 -4.44 15.74
N ASN A 97 21.92 -4.87 16.99
CA ASN A 97 22.30 -4.13 18.20
C ASN A 97 23.70 -4.48 18.75
N ALA A 98 24.30 -5.59 18.30
CA ALA A 98 25.60 -6.03 18.80
C ALA A 98 26.74 -5.12 18.36
N THR A 99 27.83 -5.09 19.13
CA THR A 99 29.09 -4.40 18.76
C THR A 99 30.19 -5.36 18.35
N GLN A 100 30.03 -6.66 18.65
CA GLN A 100 30.97 -7.73 18.34
C GLN A 100 30.21 -8.95 17.83
N ALA A 101 30.88 -9.83 17.07
CA ALA A 101 30.32 -11.09 16.55
C ALA A 101 29.01 -10.95 15.74
N LYS A 102 28.81 -9.82 15.06
CA LYS A 102 27.63 -9.56 14.22
C LYS A 102 27.41 -10.65 13.17
N ASP A 103 28.46 -11.02 12.46
CA ASP A 103 28.38 -11.97 11.35
C ASP A 103 27.86 -13.33 11.82
N SER A 104 28.34 -13.80 12.99
CA SER A 104 27.83 -15.04 13.57
C SER A 104 26.36 -14.94 13.95
N LEU A 105 25.90 -13.82 14.50
CA LEU A 105 24.49 -13.62 14.85
C LEU A 105 23.60 -13.55 13.59
N PHE A 106 24.05 -12.88 12.52
CA PHE A 106 23.34 -12.87 11.24
C PHE A 106 23.28 -14.26 10.62
N GLN A 107 24.35 -15.05 10.70
CA GLN A 107 24.36 -16.42 10.19
C GLN A 107 23.40 -17.32 11.00
N LEU A 108 23.36 -17.18 12.32
CA LEU A 108 22.40 -17.88 13.18
C LEU A 108 20.95 -17.47 12.88
N ALA A 109 20.70 -16.19 12.59
CA ALA A 109 19.40 -15.74 12.14
C ALA A 109 19.01 -16.40 10.81
N LEU A 110 19.91 -16.43 9.83
CA LEU A 110 19.64 -16.98 8.50
C LEU A 110 19.41 -18.49 8.48
N ASP A 111 20.29 -19.25 9.13
CA ASP A 111 20.32 -20.72 9.06
C ASP A 111 19.53 -21.39 10.18
N GLY A 112 19.22 -20.64 11.25
CA GLY A 112 18.64 -21.20 12.46
C GLY A 112 19.68 -21.83 13.38
N ALA A 113 19.22 -22.29 14.55
CA ALA A 113 20.05 -22.88 15.58
C ALA A 113 19.25 -23.85 16.44
N GLU A 114 19.92 -24.83 17.06
CA GLU A 114 19.31 -25.72 18.06
C GLU A 114 18.06 -26.48 17.57
N GLY A 115 18.02 -26.81 16.27
CA GLY A 115 16.87 -27.47 15.63
C GLY A 115 15.66 -26.55 15.40
N LYS A 116 15.83 -25.23 15.54
CA LYS A 116 14.86 -24.20 15.16
C LYS A 116 15.16 -23.66 13.76
N TYR A 117 14.10 -23.26 13.07
CA TYR A 117 14.20 -22.68 11.73
C TYR A 117 15.00 -21.37 11.71
N GLY A 118 15.72 -21.17 10.61
CA GLY A 118 16.31 -19.89 10.24
C GLY A 118 15.36 -19.04 9.40
N LEU A 119 15.71 -17.76 9.18
CA LEU A 119 14.95 -16.86 8.33
C LEU A 119 14.72 -17.46 6.93
N LEU A 120 15.74 -18.11 6.35
CA LEU A 120 15.65 -18.73 5.02
C LEU A 120 14.75 -19.96 4.98
N ASP A 121 14.53 -20.63 6.11
CA ASP A 121 13.56 -21.71 6.21
C ASP A 121 12.13 -21.12 6.28
N ILE A 122 11.95 -20.05 7.06
CA ILE A 122 10.63 -19.39 7.19
C ILE A 122 10.14 -18.87 5.84
N THR A 123 11.02 -18.27 5.03
CA THR A 123 10.65 -17.76 3.69
C THR A 123 10.17 -18.87 2.76
N LYS A 124 10.69 -20.10 2.89
CA LYS A 124 10.35 -21.25 2.04
C LYS A 124 9.14 -22.01 2.56
N GLU A 125 9.15 -22.41 3.82
CA GLU A 125 8.14 -23.29 4.43
C GLU A 125 6.81 -22.57 4.66
N TYR A 126 6.85 -21.25 4.89
CA TYR A 126 5.67 -20.44 5.18
C TYR A 126 5.41 -19.36 4.12
N ALA A 127 5.80 -19.61 2.87
CA ALA A 127 5.60 -18.69 1.76
C ALA A 127 4.14 -18.18 1.68
N GLY A 128 3.99 -16.86 1.49
CA GLY A 128 2.68 -16.19 1.44
C GLY A 128 2.09 -15.79 2.81
N THR A 129 2.75 -16.12 3.92
CA THR A 129 2.40 -15.59 5.25
C THR A 129 3.05 -14.23 5.51
N LYS A 130 2.48 -13.48 6.46
CA LYS A 130 3.10 -12.22 6.94
C LYS A 130 4.45 -12.46 7.60
N ALA A 131 4.59 -13.58 8.28
CA ALA A 131 5.85 -13.99 8.89
C ALA A 131 6.94 -14.24 7.84
N ALA A 132 6.62 -14.95 6.74
CA ALA A 132 7.56 -15.13 5.64
C ALA A 132 7.93 -13.81 4.96
N ASN A 133 6.98 -12.88 4.79
CA ASN A 133 7.28 -11.53 4.30
C ASN A 133 8.29 -10.81 5.21
N LEU A 134 8.07 -10.80 6.52
CA LEU A 134 9.06 -10.23 7.46
C LEU A 134 10.39 -10.97 7.45
N ALA A 135 10.38 -12.30 7.28
CA ALA A 135 11.58 -13.10 7.17
C ALA A 135 12.40 -12.73 5.93
N HIS A 136 11.76 -12.45 4.78
CA HIS A 136 12.45 -11.95 3.58
C HIS A 136 13.20 -10.64 3.86
N TYR A 137 12.57 -9.68 4.55
CA TYR A 137 13.24 -8.45 4.95
C TYR A 137 14.46 -8.73 5.85
N ALA A 138 14.26 -9.46 6.95
CA ALA A 138 15.33 -9.74 7.90
C ALA A 138 16.46 -10.57 7.26
N ALA A 139 16.14 -11.53 6.37
CA ALA A 139 17.10 -12.34 5.65
C ALA A 139 17.92 -11.47 4.70
N GLY A 140 17.24 -10.65 3.92
CA GLY A 140 17.86 -9.70 3.01
C GLY A 140 18.83 -8.74 3.70
N ILE A 141 18.42 -8.14 4.83
CA ILE A 141 19.31 -7.29 5.63
C ILE A 141 20.47 -8.09 6.22
N SER A 142 20.25 -9.33 6.69
CA SER A 142 21.31 -10.19 7.22
C SER A 142 22.35 -10.50 6.14
N LEU A 143 21.90 -10.90 4.95
CA LEU A 143 22.74 -11.18 3.79
C LEU A 143 23.53 -9.95 3.34
N LEU A 144 22.90 -8.77 3.34
CA LEU A 144 23.57 -7.50 3.03
C LEU A 144 24.73 -7.22 4.01
N ASN A 145 24.51 -7.42 5.31
CA ASN A 145 25.55 -7.23 6.33
C ASN A 145 26.67 -8.29 6.21
N LEU A 146 26.34 -9.49 5.75
CA LEU A 146 27.29 -10.55 5.43
C LEU A 146 27.94 -10.40 4.04
N GLN A 147 27.71 -9.28 3.35
CA GLN A 147 28.28 -8.97 2.02
C GLN A 147 27.85 -9.94 0.91
N LYS A 148 26.74 -10.65 1.10
CA LYS A 148 26.11 -11.53 0.12
C LYS A 148 25.09 -10.74 -0.70
N TYR A 149 25.59 -9.80 -1.51
CA TYR A 149 24.75 -8.78 -2.15
C TYR A 149 23.71 -9.34 -3.13
N PRO A 150 24.02 -10.30 -4.03
CA PRO A 150 23.01 -10.86 -4.93
C PRO A 150 21.89 -11.58 -4.18
N GLU A 151 22.23 -12.34 -3.14
CA GLU A 151 21.25 -13.03 -2.31
C GLU A 151 20.42 -12.04 -1.48
N ALA A 152 21.03 -10.97 -0.98
CA ALA A 152 20.33 -9.91 -0.28
C ALA A 152 19.26 -9.26 -1.16
N ILE A 153 19.60 -8.94 -2.42
CA ILE A 153 18.66 -8.39 -3.40
C ILE A 153 17.50 -9.38 -3.62
N ALA A 154 17.82 -10.65 -3.87
CA ALA A 154 16.81 -11.68 -4.14
C ALA A 154 15.80 -11.83 -2.99
N GLU A 155 16.24 -11.76 -1.73
CA GLU A 155 15.36 -11.81 -0.56
C GLU A 155 14.57 -10.49 -0.38
N LEU A 156 15.22 -9.33 -0.49
CA LEU A 156 14.56 -8.03 -0.32
C LEU A 156 13.51 -7.74 -1.39
N GLU A 157 13.67 -8.26 -2.61
CA GLU A 157 12.67 -8.12 -3.68
C GLU A 157 11.38 -8.90 -3.41
N GLN A 158 11.43 -9.95 -2.59
CA GLN A 158 10.24 -10.69 -2.17
C GLN A 158 9.48 -9.97 -1.03
N PHE A 159 10.11 -9.00 -0.39
CA PHE A 159 9.50 -8.23 0.68
C PHE A 159 8.65 -7.08 0.14
N SER A 160 7.47 -6.91 0.72
CA SER A 160 6.63 -5.73 0.49
C SER A 160 6.00 -5.24 1.80
N SER A 161 5.81 -3.93 1.92
CA SER A 161 5.14 -3.34 3.07
C SER A 161 4.62 -1.95 2.75
N ASP A 162 3.39 -1.66 3.17
CA ASP A 162 2.81 -0.32 3.12
C ASP A 162 3.35 0.59 4.25
N ASP A 163 4.11 0.04 5.19
CA ASP A 163 4.75 0.83 6.24
C ASP A 163 5.74 1.83 5.63
N ALA A 164 5.58 3.10 6.01
CA ALA A 164 6.33 4.20 5.44
C ALA A 164 7.85 4.04 5.63
N VAL A 165 8.28 3.54 6.79
CA VAL A 165 9.69 3.41 7.12
C VAL A 165 10.24 2.09 6.58
N LEU A 166 9.59 0.98 6.87
CA LEU A 166 10.10 -0.34 6.56
C LEU A 166 10.17 -0.60 5.05
N GLY A 167 9.16 -0.16 4.29
CA GLY A 167 9.19 -0.28 2.83
C GLY A 167 10.28 0.56 2.19
N ALA A 168 10.48 1.80 2.65
CA ALA A 168 11.58 2.66 2.20
C ALA A 168 12.95 2.07 2.55
N LEU A 169 13.11 1.51 3.76
CA LEU A 169 14.34 0.85 4.17
C LEU A 169 14.70 -0.36 3.30
N ALA A 170 13.71 -1.18 2.92
CA ALA A 170 13.95 -2.32 2.04
C ALA A 170 14.44 -1.90 0.65
N GLN A 171 13.76 -0.92 0.02
CA GLN A 171 14.19 -0.36 -1.26
C GLN A 171 15.60 0.23 -1.16
N GLY A 172 15.86 0.98 -0.09
CA GLY A 172 17.18 1.52 0.20
C GLY A 172 18.27 0.47 0.38
N ALA A 173 17.96 -0.64 1.04
CA ALA A 173 18.89 -1.74 1.26
C ALA A 173 19.23 -2.48 -0.05
N ILE A 174 18.26 -2.62 -0.97
CA ILE A 174 18.53 -3.10 -2.34
C ILE A 174 19.47 -2.12 -3.06
N GLY A 175 19.22 -0.81 -2.94
CA GLY A 175 20.11 0.22 -3.49
C GLY A 175 21.54 0.15 -2.91
N ASP A 176 21.66 -0.11 -1.60
CA ASP A 176 22.94 -0.31 -0.92
C ASP A 176 23.67 -1.54 -1.47
N ALA A 177 22.96 -2.65 -1.70
CA ALA A 177 23.54 -3.85 -2.31
C ALA A 177 24.06 -3.57 -3.74
N PHE A 178 23.29 -2.88 -4.58
CA PHE A 178 23.72 -2.48 -5.91
C PHE A 178 24.92 -1.53 -5.89
N MET A 179 25.01 -0.62 -4.92
CA MET A 179 26.21 0.23 -4.76
C MET A 179 27.45 -0.62 -4.48
N GLN A 180 27.35 -1.66 -3.65
CA GLN A 180 28.47 -2.54 -3.34
C GLN A 180 28.88 -3.42 -4.54
N LEU A 181 27.94 -3.70 -5.44
CA LEU A 181 28.18 -4.38 -6.71
C LEU A 181 28.69 -3.46 -7.82
N GLU A 182 29.01 -2.19 -7.51
CA GLU A 182 29.41 -1.15 -8.47
C GLU A 182 28.35 -0.85 -9.55
N GLN A 183 27.09 -1.27 -9.32
CA GLN A 183 25.94 -1.03 -10.17
C GLN A 183 25.23 0.27 -9.75
N THR A 184 25.95 1.39 -9.89
CA THR A 184 25.52 2.69 -9.36
C THR A 184 24.23 3.22 -9.99
N SER A 185 23.95 2.87 -11.25
CA SER A 185 22.72 3.31 -11.93
C SER A 185 21.48 2.65 -11.32
N GLU A 186 21.55 1.34 -11.10
CA GLU A 186 20.53 0.53 -10.45
C GLU A 186 20.33 1.00 -9.00
N ALA A 187 21.43 1.22 -8.28
CA ALA A 187 21.37 1.76 -6.92
C ALA A 187 20.62 3.09 -6.84
N LEU A 188 20.91 4.04 -7.75
CA LEU A 188 20.20 5.31 -7.81
C LEU A 188 18.70 5.12 -8.04
N SER A 189 18.30 4.17 -8.90
CA SER A 189 16.88 3.84 -9.13
C SER A 189 16.19 3.32 -7.87
N TYR A 190 16.85 2.46 -7.10
CA TYR A 190 16.28 1.95 -5.85
C TYR A 190 16.24 3.01 -4.73
N TYR A 191 17.21 3.93 -4.66
CA TYR A 191 17.11 5.07 -3.74
C TYR A 191 15.96 6.01 -4.12
N GLN A 192 15.74 6.26 -5.41
CA GLN A 192 14.58 7.01 -5.89
C GLN A 192 13.26 6.28 -5.57
N SER A 193 13.24 4.96 -5.67
CA SER A 193 12.09 4.14 -5.27
C SER A 193 11.82 4.24 -3.78
N ALA A 194 12.86 4.24 -2.94
CA ALA A 194 12.75 4.49 -1.50
C ALA A 194 12.18 5.89 -1.18
N LEU A 195 12.61 6.92 -1.91
CA LEU A 195 12.07 8.28 -1.81
C LEU A 195 10.60 8.38 -2.28
N GLY A 196 10.23 7.57 -3.27
CA GLY A 196 8.86 7.48 -3.78
C GLY A 196 7.92 6.68 -2.87
N HIS A 197 8.45 5.81 -2.01
CA HIS A 197 7.65 4.99 -1.09
C HIS A 197 7.00 5.83 0.00
N SER A 198 7.77 6.72 0.63
CA SER A 198 7.21 7.64 1.61
C SER A 198 8.09 8.87 1.85
N ASN A 199 7.44 9.96 2.25
CA ASN A 199 8.12 11.15 2.75
C ASN A 199 8.06 11.18 4.28
N ASN A 200 9.20 11.03 4.95
CA ASN A 200 9.31 11.09 6.40
C ASN A 200 10.70 11.55 6.87
N GLU A 201 10.74 12.11 8.07
CA GLU A 201 11.94 12.70 8.70
C GLU A 201 13.11 11.71 8.91
N PHE A 202 12.85 10.40 8.87
CA PHE A 202 13.86 9.39 9.19
C PHE A 202 14.56 8.83 7.95
N THR A 203 13.79 8.41 6.96
CA THR A 203 14.31 7.71 5.77
C THR A 203 14.55 8.63 4.58
N THR A 204 13.74 9.70 4.42
CA THR A 204 13.87 10.61 3.29
C THR A 204 15.22 11.32 3.25
N PRO A 205 15.72 12.00 4.31
CA PRO A 205 17.04 12.63 4.27
C PRO A 205 18.17 11.61 4.01
N LYS A 206 18.06 10.40 4.57
CA LYS A 206 19.01 9.30 4.36
C LYS A 206 19.08 8.88 2.89
N PHE A 207 17.95 8.68 2.23
CA PHE A 207 17.91 8.26 0.83
C PHE A 207 18.17 9.39 -0.16
N LEU A 208 17.85 10.64 0.19
CA LEU A 208 18.31 11.81 -0.57
C LEU A 208 19.83 11.87 -0.58
N HIS A 209 20.47 11.63 0.57
CA HIS A 209 21.93 11.65 0.67
C HIS A 209 22.56 10.53 -0.16
N LYS A 210 22.05 9.30 -0.02
CA LYS A 210 22.52 8.14 -0.81
C LYS A 210 22.30 8.33 -2.31
N ALA A 211 21.15 8.87 -2.72
CA ALA A 211 20.88 9.23 -4.11
C ALA A 211 21.83 10.32 -4.61
N ALA A 212 22.17 11.31 -3.79
CA ALA A 212 23.15 12.33 -4.13
C ALA A 212 24.55 11.72 -4.36
N VAL A 213 25.01 10.85 -3.47
CA VAL A 213 26.29 10.13 -3.62
C VAL A 213 26.31 9.31 -4.91
N ALA A 214 25.26 8.54 -5.19
CA ALA A 214 25.16 7.75 -6.42
C ALA A 214 25.13 8.64 -7.67
N ALA A 215 24.40 9.76 -7.62
CA ALA A 215 24.35 10.72 -8.72
C ALA A 215 25.72 11.37 -8.98
N VAL A 216 26.50 11.69 -7.94
CA VAL A 216 27.89 12.17 -8.10
C VAL A 216 28.77 11.13 -8.80
N ALA A 217 28.70 9.87 -8.35
CA ALA A 217 29.48 8.78 -8.95
C ALA A 217 29.12 8.55 -10.43
N LEU A 218 27.89 8.85 -10.84
CA LEU A 218 27.43 8.81 -12.24
C LEU A 218 27.73 10.10 -13.03
N GLY A 219 28.40 11.09 -12.43
CA GLY A 219 28.67 12.39 -13.05
C GLY A 219 27.43 13.30 -13.19
N GLN A 220 26.32 12.96 -12.54
CA GLN A 220 25.04 13.68 -12.60
C GLN A 220 25.00 14.80 -11.55
N LYS A 221 25.93 15.76 -11.65
CA LYS A 221 26.16 16.82 -10.64
C LYS A 221 24.90 17.66 -10.35
N GLU A 222 24.10 17.98 -11.36
CA GLU A 222 22.87 18.76 -11.19
C GLU A 222 21.82 18.03 -10.35
N LYS A 223 21.64 16.72 -10.60
CA LYS A 223 20.73 15.88 -9.80
C LYS A 223 21.23 15.73 -8.38
N ALA A 224 22.52 15.48 -8.20
CA ALA A 224 23.12 15.41 -6.87
C ALA A 224 22.90 16.71 -6.09
N ALA A 225 23.14 17.87 -6.71
CA ALA A 225 22.88 19.17 -6.10
C ALA A 225 21.40 19.35 -5.71
N SER A 226 20.47 18.85 -6.53
CA SER A 226 19.04 18.93 -6.22
C SER A 226 18.65 18.12 -4.98
N TYR A 227 19.17 16.90 -4.83
CA TYR A 227 18.92 16.08 -3.64
C TYR A 227 19.50 16.72 -2.37
N ILE A 228 20.70 17.27 -2.48
CA ILE A 228 21.35 17.95 -1.35
C ILE A 228 20.58 19.22 -0.94
N ALA A 229 20.14 20.02 -1.92
CA ALA A 229 19.32 21.19 -1.64
C ALA A 229 18.05 20.80 -0.90
N GLN A 230 17.40 19.70 -1.33
CA GLN A 230 16.22 19.18 -0.66
C GLN A 230 16.49 18.77 0.80
N ILE A 231 17.60 18.08 1.08
CA ILE A 231 18.00 17.76 2.47
C ILE A 231 18.10 19.04 3.32
N LYS A 232 18.75 20.08 2.80
CA LYS A 232 18.97 21.32 3.55
C LYS A 232 17.68 22.12 3.78
N THR A 233 16.77 22.11 2.81
CA THR A 233 15.52 22.88 2.88
C THR A 233 14.46 22.15 3.70
N ASP A 234 14.25 20.86 3.43
CA ASP A 234 13.14 20.10 3.99
C ASP A 234 13.54 19.44 5.32
N PHE A 235 14.81 19.09 5.50
CA PHE A 235 15.32 18.33 6.65
C PHE A 235 16.53 18.99 7.35
N PRO A 236 16.47 20.28 7.74
CA PRO A 236 17.62 21.02 8.25
C PRO A 236 18.21 20.47 9.56
N ASN A 237 17.44 19.68 10.31
CA ASN A 237 17.87 19.05 11.57
C ASN A 237 18.33 17.59 11.41
N ALA A 238 18.24 17.03 10.21
CA ALA A 238 18.70 15.66 9.96
C ALA A 238 20.23 15.58 10.00
N LEU A 239 20.76 14.40 10.34
CA LEU A 239 22.21 14.17 10.39
C LEU A 239 22.86 14.43 9.02
N GLU A 240 22.16 14.07 7.95
CA GLU A 240 22.58 14.23 6.56
C GLU A 240 22.71 15.70 6.15
N ALA A 241 21.99 16.63 6.78
CA ALA A 241 22.10 18.05 6.49
C ALA A 241 23.48 18.62 6.89
N ALA A 242 24.14 18.04 7.90
CA ALA A 242 25.49 18.44 8.28
C ALA A 242 26.55 18.03 7.24
N GLY A 243 26.34 16.90 6.54
CA GLY A 243 27.24 16.39 5.50
C GLY A 243 27.00 16.97 4.10
N ALA A 244 25.81 17.55 3.87
CA ALA A 244 25.37 18.12 2.60
C ALA A 244 26.37 19.13 2.00
N ASP A 245 26.92 20.03 2.80
CA ASP A 245 27.83 21.08 2.32
C ASP A 245 29.18 20.51 1.86
N ALA A 246 29.67 19.46 2.51
CA ALA A 246 30.89 18.79 2.09
C ALA A 246 30.73 18.15 0.71
N LEU A 247 29.58 17.53 0.45
CA LEU A 247 29.28 16.90 -0.83
C LEU A 247 29.10 17.94 -1.96
N LEU A 248 28.46 19.07 -1.68
CA LEU A 248 28.42 20.22 -2.61
C LEU A 248 29.82 20.78 -2.91
N GLY A 249 30.67 20.90 -1.91
CA GLY A 249 32.05 21.36 -2.07
C GLY A 249 32.86 20.45 -2.99
N LEU A 250 32.78 19.14 -2.79
CA LEU A 250 33.46 18.13 -3.61
C LEU A 250 33.07 18.26 -5.10
N MET A 251 31.77 18.33 -5.39
CA MET A 251 31.27 18.43 -6.78
C MET A 251 31.77 19.69 -7.51
N ASN A 252 31.97 20.78 -6.77
CA ASN A 252 32.39 22.08 -7.31
C ASN A 252 33.92 22.25 -7.37
N GLY A 253 34.68 21.44 -6.63
CA GLY A 253 36.14 21.48 -6.55
C GLY A 253 36.87 20.77 -7.70
N ASP A 254 36.20 19.84 -8.40
CA ASP A 254 36.76 19.11 -9.56
C ASP A 254 36.77 19.95 -10.87
N LYS A 255 37.22 21.20 -10.81
CA LYS A 255 37.39 22.10 -11.98
C LYS A 255 38.84 22.22 -12.41
#